data_AF-A0AAV2TAJ3-F1
#
_entry.id   AF-A0AAV2TAJ3-F1
#
_cell.length_a   1.000
_cell.length_b   1.000
_cell.length_c   1.000
_cell.angle_alpha   90.00
_cell.angle_beta   90.00
_cell.angle_gamma   90.00
#
_symmetry.space_group_name_H-M   'P 1'
#
loop_
_entity.id
_entity.type
_entity.pdbx_description
1 polymer ?
#
loop_
_entity_poly.entity_id
_entity_poly.type
_entity_poly.pdbx_seq_one_letter_code
_entity_poly.pdbx_strand_id
1 'polypeptide(L)'
;MQPSTSNQKRGRHFLITYYDTGRGHNELIQEFDRRRYKYVFQLQRCKSTGRERYQMYIRTKTQCYPSVFHKLLPGAHIEFASNVEAAKEYCRKEESRIDGPWESDGADKKALSYKELYKDAKRGKPMSELMENYFPLFCRYYSNVKRAIQEINPTPPREFKTIIYWFLGATGTGKTRMAKELTDLRQSTYWKNSTEWWDGYWNHECVILDDYSTKEKYGVSITDLLRLFDRYPLKVNCKGYTVEFTSRFIIVTSQFAPSHYFADCTESYNALLRRIELLVEFPQPPEYLRWSLGYQVLLIRKKTYF
;
A
#
# COMPACT_ATOMS: atom_id res chain seq x y z
N MET A 1 21.82 -49.34 -15.69
CA MET A 1 20.73 -48.73 -16.49
C MET A 1 19.53 -48.52 -15.58
N GLN A 2 19.26 -47.29 -15.17
CA GLN A 2 18.00 -46.95 -14.48
C GLN A 2 16.94 -46.66 -15.55
N PRO A 3 15.69 -47.16 -15.40
CA PRO A 3 14.66 -46.92 -16.39
C PRO A 3 14.28 -45.45 -16.40
N SER A 4 14.13 -44.90 -17.60
CA SER A 4 13.75 -43.52 -17.88
C SER A 4 12.45 -43.15 -17.16
N THR A 5 12.50 -42.10 -16.35
CA THR A 5 11.32 -41.48 -15.75
C THR A 5 10.43 -40.94 -16.85
N SER A 6 9.36 -41.68 -17.16
CA SER A 6 8.29 -41.21 -18.03
C SER A 6 7.76 -39.87 -17.51
N ASN A 7 7.49 -38.96 -18.44
CA ASN A 7 7.06 -37.60 -18.19
C ASN A 7 5.64 -37.61 -17.57
N GLN A 8 5.51 -37.93 -16.27
CA GLN A 8 4.21 -38.02 -15.63
C GLN A 8 3.55 -36.64 -15.61
N LYS A 9 2.32 -36.57 -16.12
CA LYS A 9 1.52 -35.35 -16.12
C LYS A 9 1.17 -34.98 -14.67
N ARG A 10 1.23 -33.69 -14.33
CA ARG A 10 0.74 -33.14 -13.06
C ARG A 10 -0.61 -32.48 -13.27
N GLY A 11 -1.46 -32.49 -12.26
CA GLY A 11 -2.77 -31.84 -12.32
C GLY A 11 -3.29 -31.44 -10.94
N ARG A 12 -4.43 -30.75 -10.93
CA ARG A 12 -5.11 -30.32 -9.70
C ARG A 12 -6.45 -31.00 -9.48
N HIS A 13 -7.01 -31.65 -10.49
CA HIS A 13 -8.36 -32.18 -10.47
C HIS A 13 -8.30 -33.67 -10.79
N PHE A 14 -8.77 -34.48 -9.86
CA PHE A 14 -8.64 -35.92 -9.91
C PHE A 14 -10.01 -36.56 -9.72
N LEU A 15 -10.30 -37.57 -10.53
CA LEU A 15 -11.40 -38.50 -10.31
C LEU A 15 -10.79 -39.81 -9.81
N ILE A 16 -11.24 -40.26 -8.65
CA ILE A 16 -10.66 -41.39 -7.93
C ILE A 16 -11.75 -42.41 -7.66
N THR A 17 -11.45 -43.66 -7.99
CA THR A 17 -12.28 -44.81 -7.65
C THR A 17 -11.49 -45.68 -6.68
N TYR A 18 -12.01 -45.86 -5.47
CA TYR A 18 -11.33 -46.57 -4.39
C TYR A 18 -12.25 -47.63 -3.80
N TYR A 19 -11.89 -48.91 -3.95
CA TYR A 19 -12.60 -50.01 -3.31
C TYR A 19 -12.19 -50.04 -1.85
N ASP A 20 -13.17 -49.98 -0.95
CA ASP A 20 -12.94 -49.84 0.47
C ASP A 20 -12.12 -51.03 1.02
N THR A 21 -11.04 -50.74 1.72
CA THR A 21 -10.17 -51.73 2.39
C THR A 21 -10.33 -51.68 3.91
N GLY A 22 -11.43 -51.13 4.42
CA GLY A 22 -11.72 -50.96 5.85
C GLY A 22 -11.55 -49.53 6.37
N ARG A 23 -11.49 -48.52 5.50
CA ARG A 23 -11.45 -47.10 5.90
C ARG A 23 -12.84 -46.47 5.73
N GLY A 24 -13.45 -46.10 6.86
CA GLY A 24 -14.73 -45.39 6.85
C GLY A 24 -14.63 -43.97 6.28
N HIS A 25 -15.76 -43.44 5.81
CA HIS A 25 -15.85 -42.10 5.23
C HIS A 25 -15.31 -40.98 6.15
N ASN A 26 -15.46 -41.13 7.48
CA ASN A 26 -14.96 -40.15 8.46
C ASN A 26 -13.44 -40.00 8.43
N GLU A 27 -12.69 -41.08 8.26
CA GLU A 27 -11.22 -41.02 8.16
C GLU A 27 -10.78 -40.31 6.87
N LEU A 28 -11.51 -40.54 5.77
CA LEU A 28 -11.27 -39.87 4.50
C LEU A 28 -11.52 -38.37 4.60
N ILE A 29 -12.64 -37.97 5.22
CA ILE A 29 -12.96 -36.56 5.50
C ILE A 29 -11.84 -35.89 6.30
N GLN A 30 -11.45 -36.49 7.43
CA GLN A 30 -10.41 -35.94 8.29
C GLN A 30 -9.09 -35.75 7.54
N GLU A 31 -8.68 -36.73 6.73
CA GLU A 31 -7.43 -36.67 5.99
C GLU A 31 -7.48 -35.66 4.82
N PHE A 32 -8.62 -35.53 4.14
CA PHE A 32 -8.80 -34.53 3.09
C PHE A 32 -8.86 -33.11 3.64
N ASP A 33 -9.55 -32.92 4.76
CA ASP A 33 -9.63 -31.63 5.45
C ASP A 33 -8.26 -31.21 5.98
N ARG A 34 -7.51 -32.14 6.60
CA ARG A 34 -6.12 -31.92 7.05
C ARG A 34 -5.22 -31.47 5.90
N ARG A 35 -5.43 -32.00 4.70
CA ARG A 35 -4.70 -31.62 3.47
C ARG A 35 -5.28 -30.43 2.74
N ARG A 36 -6.42 -29.89 3.22
CA ARG A 36 -7.17 -28.79 2.61
C ARG A 36 -7.53 -29.06 1.16
N TYR A 37 -7.94 -30.28 0.87
CA TYR A 37 -8.49 -30.63 -0.43
C TYR A 37 -9.94 -30.16 -0.51
N LYS A 38 -10.38 -29.80 -1.73
CA LYS A 38 -11.82 -29.74 -2.01
C LYS A 38 -12.24 -31.10 -2.53
N TYR A 39 -13.38 -31.60 -2.09
CA TYR A 39 -13.84 -32.92 -2.50
C TYR A 39 -15.34 -33.00 -2.61
N VAL A 40 -15.77 -33.95 -3.45
CA VAL A 40 -17.14 -34.47 -3.51
C VAL A 40 -16.97 -35.97 -3.64
N PHE A 41 -17.48 -36.76 -2.70
CA PHE A 41 -17.42 -38.21 -2.84
C PHE A 41 -18.63 -38.91 -2.25
N GLN A 42 -18.92 -40.10 -2.76
CA GLN A 42 -20.01 -40.94 -2.29
C GLN A 42 -19.59 -42.41 -2.25
N LEU A 43 -20.22 -43.19 -1.37
CA LEU A 43 -20.11 -44.65 -1.39
C LEU A 43 -21.13 -45.19 -2.38
N GLN A 44 -20.69 -46.02 -3.32
CA GLN A 44 -21.55 -46.58 -4.36
C GLN A 44 -21.35 -48.08 -4.57
N ARG A 45 -22.40 -48.77 -5.01
CA ARG A 45 -22.31 -50.18 -5.42
C ARG A 45 -21.96 -50.28 -6.90
N CYS A 46 -20.94 -51.06 -7.23
CA CYS A 46 -20.60 -51.33 -8.63
C CYS A 46 -21.65 -52.24 -9.28
N LYS A 47 -22.29 -51.81 -10.37
CA LYS A 47 -23.33 -52.58 -11.07
C LYS A 47 -22.86 -53.94 -11.61
N SER A 48 -21.60 -54.05 -12.02
CA SER A 48 -21.05 -55.27 -12.63
C SER A 48 -20.46 -56.27 -11.64
N THR A 49 -19.90 -55.80 -10.51
CA THR A 49 -19.18 -56.67 -9.55
C THR A 49 -19.88 -56.77 -8.20
N GLY A 50 -20.91 -55.96 -7.93
CA GLY A 50 -21.61 -55.89 -6.64
C GLY A 50 -20.78 -55.30 -5.49
N ARG A 51 -19.49 -55.01 -5.70
CA ARG A 51 -18.58 -54.48 -4.67
C ARG A 51 -18.84 -53.00 -4.42
N GLU A 52 -18.67 -52.61 -3.16
CA GLU A 52 -18.80 -51.22 -2.71
C GLU A 52 -17.48 -50.47 -2.94
N ARG A 53 -17.60 -49.22 -3.37
CA ARG A 53 -16.44 -48.36 -3.69
C ARG A 53 -16.78 -46.90 -3.45
N TYR A 54 -15.78 -46.14 -3.04
CA TYR A 54 -15.86 -44.69 -3.05
C TYR A 54 -15.58 -44.14 -4.44
N GLN A 55 -16.48 -43.29 -4.92
CA GLN A 55 -16.26 -42.47 -6.10
C GLN A 55 -16.01 -41.04 -5.65
N MET A 56 -14.86 -40.49 -6.00
CA MET A 56 -14.38 -39.24 -5.43
C MET A 56 -13.90 -38.30 -6.52
N TYR A 57 -14.35 -37.06 -6.45
CA TYR A 57 -13.69 -35.93 -7.08
C TYR A 57 -12.84 -35.24 -6.02
N ILE A 58 -11.55 -35.06 -6.28
CA ILE A 58 -10.64 -34.33 -5.38
C ILE A 58 -9.92 -33.23 -6.16
N ARG A 59 -9.94 -32.02 -5.60
CA ARG A 59 -9.13 -30.88 -6.05
C ARG A 59 -8.05 -30.56 -5.03
N THR A 60 -6.79 -30.60 -5.48
CA THR A 60 -5.63 -30.20 -4.67
C THR A 60 -5.32 -28.71 -4.82
N LYS A 61 -4.71 -28.11 -3.78
CA LYS A 61 -4.29 -26.70 -3.79
C LYS A 61 -3.24 -26.40 -4.87
N THR A 62 -2.26 -27.29 -5.02
CA THR A 62 -1.17 -27.19 -6.01
C THR A 62 -1.20 -28.38 -6.96
N GLN A 63 -0.59 -28.23 -8.14
CA GLN A 63 -0.48 -29.33 -9.10
C GLN A 63 0.37 -30.46 -8.50
N CYS A 64 -0.15 -31.68 -8.49
CA CYS A 64 0.57 -32.85 -8.00
C CYS A 64 0.49 -34.02 -8.99
N TYR A 65 1.32 -35.03 -8.75
CA TYR A 65 1.28 -36.29 -9.48
C TYR A 65 0.15 -37.19 -8.92
N PRO A 66 -0.47 -38.06 -9.76
CA PRO A 66 -1.43 -39.06 -9.28
C PRO A 66 -0.85 -39.95 -8.18
N SER A 67 0.45 -40.20 -8.19
CA SER A 67 1.18 -41.00 -7.19
C SER A 67 1.04 -40.50 -5.75
N VAL A 68 0.72 -39.22 -5.54
CA VAL A 68 0.41 -38.67 -4.21
C VAL A 68 -0.78 -39.39 -3.58
N PHE A 69 -1.77 -39.79 -4.39
CA PHE A 69 -2.94 -40.49 -3.91
C PHE A 69 -2.70 -41.98 -3.71
N HIS A 70 -1.73 -42.62 -4.37
CA HIS A 70 -1.42 -44.04 -4.10
C HIS A 70 -0.92 -44.29 -2.66
N LYS A 71 -0.22 -43.31 -2.07
CA LYS A 71 0.14 -43.37 -0.64
C LYS A 71 -1.07 -43.21 0.29
N LEU A 72 -2.04 -42.42 -0.16
CA LEU A 72 -3.22 -42.07 0.62
C LEU A 72 -4.31 -43.14 0.54
N LEU A 73 -4.51 -43.67 -0.66
CA LEU A 73 -5.54 -44.60 -1.09
C LEU A 73 -4.86 -45.72 -1.88
N PRO A 74 -4.20 -46.68 -1.20
CA PRO A 74 -3.51 -47.78 -1.86
C PRO A 74 -4.47 -48.57 -2.76
N GLY A 75 -4.07 -48.83 -4.01
CA GLY A 75 -4.91 -49.55 -4.97
C GLY A 75 -6.03 -48.73 -5.62
N ALA A 76 -6.15 -47.43 -5.32
CA ALA A 76 -7.12 -46.57 -5.98
C ALA A 76 -6.79 -46.36 -7.47
N HIS A 77 -7.83 -46.35 -8.30
CA HIS A 77 -7.76 -45.95 -9.70
C HIS A 77 -7.92 -44.43 -9.78
N ILE A 78 -6.94 -43.74 -10.37
CA ILE A 78 -6.85 -42.27 -10.36
C ILE A 78 -6.73 -41.77 -11.79
N GLU A 79 -7.66 -40.92 -12.18
CA GLU A 79 -7.67 -40.22 -13.46
C GLU A 79 -7.67 -38.70 -13.26
N PHE A 80 -7.24 -37.97 -14.28
CA PHE A 80 -7.44 -36.52 -14.31
C PHE A 80 -8.88 -36.21 -14.72
N ALA A 81 -9.54 -35.33 -13.97
CA ALA A 81 -10.85 -34.83 -14.36
C ALA A 81 -10.68 -33.81 -15.51
N SER A 82 -11.09 -34.17 -16.72
CA SER A 82 -11.08 -33.31 -17.90
C SER A 82 -12.19 -32.25 -17.86
N ASN A 83 -13.37 -32.62 -17.34
CA ASN A 83 -14.49 -31.72 -17.09
C ASN A 83 -14.85 -31.77 -15.60
N VAL A 84 -14.64 -30.65 -14.90
CA VAL A 84 -14.80 -30.55 -13.45
C VAL A 84 -16.25 -30.74 -13.02
N GLU A 85 -17.21 -30.11 -13.72
CA GLU A 85 -18.61 -30.21 -13.30
C GLU A 85 -19.19 -31.57 -13.60
N ALA A 86 -18.86 -32.17 -14.75
CA ALA A 86 -19.24 -33.56 -15.03
C ALA A 86 -18.64 -34.55 -14.00
N ALA A 87 -17.42 -34.31 -13.53
CA ALA A 87 -16.77 -35.17 -12.53
C ALA A 87 -17.42 -35.05 -11.14
N LYS A 88 -17.79 -33.83 -10.71
CA LYS A 88 -18.55 -33.64 -9.45
C LYS A 88 -19.94 -34.27 -9.55
N GLU A 89 -20.64 -34.05 -10.66
CA GLU A 89 -21.97 -34.61 -10.89
C GLU A 89 -21.93 -36.14 -10.91
N TYR A 90 -20.87 -36.71 -11.49
CA TYR A 90 -20.63 -38.16 -11.43
C TYR A 90 -20.50 -38.68 -9.99
N CYS A 91 -19.93 -37.89 -9.09
CA CYS A 91 -19.82 -38.20 -7.67
C CYS A 91 -21.09 -37.85 -6.85
N ARG A 92 -22.12 -37.28 -7.49
CA ARG A 92 -23.45 -36.97 -6.94
C ARG A 92 -24.56 -37.81 -7.56
N LYS A 93 -24.27 -38.85 -8.34
CA LYS A 93 -25.32 -39.68 -8.93
C LYS A 93 -26.06 -40.50 -7.89
N GLU A 94 -27.39 -40.39 -7.84
CA GLU A 94 -28.23 -41.10 -6.87
C GLU A 94 -28.43 -42.57 -7.21
N GLU A 95 -28.45 -42.96 -8.49
CA GLU A 95 -28.91 -44.30 -8.90
C GLU A 95 -27.99 -45.45 -8.47
N SER A 96 -26.75 -45.16 -8.08
CA SER A 96 -25.79 -46.14 -7.57
C SER A 96 -25.33 -45.87 -6.14
N ARG A 97 -25.91 -44.87 -5.48
CA ARG A 97 -25.46 -44.38 -4.17
C ARG A 97 -25.92 -45.30 -3.05
N ILE A 98 -25.00 -45.62 -2.16
CA ILE A 98 -25.27 -46.28 -0.87
C ILE A 98 -25.29 -45.21 0.23
N ASP A 99 -24.29 -44.31 0.24
CA ASP A 99 -24.14 -43.28 1.27
C ASP A 99 -23.40 -42.04 0.73
N GLY A 100 -23.54 -40.91 1.43
CA GLY A 100 -23.10 -39.57 1.02
C GLY A 100 -24.14 -38.81 0.17
N PRO A 101 -23.72 -37.81 -0.64
CA PRO A 101 -22.36 -37.37 -0.88
C PRO A 101 -21.80 -36.54 0.28
N TRP A 102 -20.51 -36.69 0.55
CA TRP A 102 -19.76 -35.81 1.43
C TRP A 102 -19.01 -34.80 0.58
N GLU A 103 -19.18 -33.52 0.94
CA GLU A 103 -18.68 -32.41 0.16
C GLU A 103 -17.98 -31.39 1.05
N SER A 104 -16.85 -30.89 0.57
CA SER A 104 -16.17 -29.75 1.16
C SER A 104 -15.59 -28.91 0.03
N ASP A 105 -15.96 -27.64 0.01
CA ASP A 105 -15.33 -26.65 -0.86
C ASP A 105 -13.95 -26.21 -0.35
N GLY A 106 -13.45 -26.82 0.73
CA GLY A 106 -12.21 -26.45 1.40
C GLY A 106 -12.26 -25.06 2.02
N ALA A 107 -11.42 -24.81 3.03
CA ALA A 107 -11.21 -23.47 3.55
C ALA A 107 -10.30 -22.67 2.59
N ASP A 108 -10.86 -22.19 1.47
CA ASP A 108 -10.22 -21.10 0.73
C ASP A 108 -10.32 -19.86 1.62
N LYS A 109 -9.22 -19.47 2.29
CA LYS A 109 -9.10 -18.07 2.72
C LYS A 109 -9.31 -17.25 1.45
N LYS A 110 -10.45 -16.56 1.36
CA LYS A 110 -10.79 -15.66 0.26
C LYS A 110 -9.55 -14.84 -0.03
N ALA A 111 -8.95 -15.03 -1.21
CA ALA A 111 -7.85 -14.17 -1.60
C ALA A 111 -8.41 -12.76 -1.61
N LEU A 112 -7.92 -11.89 -0.72
CA LEU A 112 -8.28 -10.48 -0.68
C LEU A 112 -8.19 -9.95 -2.12
N SER A 113 -9.33 -9.54 -2.67
CA SER A 113 -9.45 -9.28 -4.11
C SER A 113 -9.21 -7.81 -4.39
N TYR A 114 -8.51 -7.51 -5.48
CA TYR A 114 -8.44 -6.15 -6.04
C TYR A 114 -9.82 -5.53 -6.26
N LYS A 115 -10.86 -6.34 -6.54
CA LYS A 115 -12.24 -5.86 -6.69
C LYS A 115 -12.84 -5.37 -5.37
N GLU A 116 -12.54 -6.05 -4.26
CA GLU A 116 -13.02 -5.64 -2.94
C GLU A 116 -12.29 -4.36 -2.50
N LEU A 117 -10.96 -4.33 -2.67
CA LEU A 117 -10.16 -3.12 -2.45
C LEU A 117 -10.68 -1.93 -3.28
N TYR A 118 -10.98 -2.13 -4.56
CA TYR A 118 -11.53 -1.08 -5.43
C TYR A 118 -12.87 -0.55 -4.92
N LYS A 119 -13.78 -1.43 -4.50
CA LYS A 119 -15.10 -1.02 -3.96
C LYS A 119 -14.94 -0.21 -2.68
N ASP A 120 -14.08 -0.66 -1.79
CA ASP A 120 -13.81 -0.01 -0.51
C ASP A 120 -13.08 1.33 -0.68
N ALA A 121 -12.13 1.40 -1.62
CA ALA A 121 -11.53 2.65 -2.05
C ALA A 121 -12.60 3.61 -2.61
N LYS A 122 -13.46 3.17 -3.54
CA LYS A 122 -14.52 4.01 -4.12
C LYS A 122 -15.55 4.53 -3.12
N ARG A 123 -15.70 3.85 -1.97
CA ARG A 123 -16.52 4.31 -0.84
C ARG A 123 -15.84 5.38 0.00
N GLY A 124 -14.62 5.78 -0.34
CA GLY A 124 -13.86 6.81 0.37
C GLY A 124 -13.24 6.33 1.68
N LYS A 125 -13.05 5.02 1.89
CA LYS A 125 -12.38 4.53 3.09
C LYS A 125 -10.96 5.08 3.21
N PRO A 126 -10.50 5.42 4.43
CA PRO A 126 -9.19 6.00 4.64
C PRO A 126 -8.07 5.01 4.27
N MET A 127 -6.93 5.54 3.81
CA MET A 127 -5.79 4.71 3.38
C MET A 127 -5.30 3.77 4.48
N SER A 128 -5.34 4.20 5.74
CA SER A 128 -4.97 3.36 6.90
C SER A 128 -5.83 2.09 6.99
N GLU A 129 -7.15 2.23 6.88
CA GLU A 129 -8.09 1.10 6.91
C GLU A 129 -7.90 0.20 5.68
N LEU A 130 -7.67 0.77 4.50
CA LEU A 130 -7.37 -0.01 3.29
C LEU A 130 -6.07 -0.82 3.45
N MET A 131 -5.02 -0.21 4.00
CA MET A 131 -3.75 -0.90 4.24
C MET A 131 -3.87 -2.04 5.24
N GLU A 132 -4.68 -1.88 6.29
CA GLU A 132 -4.93 -2.93 7.28
C GLU A 132 -5.73 -4.09 6.67
N ASN A 133 -6.86 -3.79 6.04
CA ASN A 133 -7.77 -4.80 5.48
C ASN A 133 -7.18 -5.55 4.27
N TYR A 134 -6.30 -4.89 3.50
CA TYR A 134 -5.72 -5.43 2.28
C TYR A 134 -4.20 -5.56 2.34
N PHE A 135 -3.63 -5.68 3.55
CA PHE A 135 -2.18 -5.68 3.80
C PHE A 135 -1.34 -6.53 2.82
N PRO A 136 -1.69 -7.80 2.51
CA PRO A 136 -0.91 -8.61 1.58
C PRO A 136 -0.81 -8.02 0.16
N LEU A 137 -1.85 -7.30 -0.31
CA LEU A 137 -1.83 -6.62 -1.60
C LEU A 137 -0.88 -5.41 -1.57
N PHE A 138 -0.91 -4.64 -0.48
CA PHE A 138 0.00 -3.52 -0.30
C PHE A 138 1.45 -3.97 -0.19
N CYS A 139 1.77 -5.05 0.54
CA CYS A 139 3.15 -5.57 0.60
C CYS A 139 3.69 -5.98 -0.78
N ARG A 140 2.84 -6.54 -1.64
CA ARG A 140 3.26 -7.08 -2.93
C ARG A 140 3.26 -6.05 -4.05
N TYR A 141 2.33 -5.09 -4.02
CA TYR A 141 2.06 -4.16 -5.12
C TYR A 141 1.81 -2.73 -4.63
N TYR A 142 2.50 -2.30 -3.57
CA TYR A 142 2.30 -1.01 -2.89
C TYR A 142 2.09 0.15 -3.85
N SER A 143 3.04 0.39 -4.76
CA SER A 143 3.01 1.55 -5.67
C SER A 143 1.82 1.52 -6.63
N ASN A 144 1.50 0.36 -7.20
CA ASN A 144 0.39 0.22 -8.16
C ASN A 144 -0.97 0.36 -7.47
N VAL A 145 -1.12 -0.26 -6.30
CA VAL A 145 -2.33 -0.16 -5.49
C VAL A 145 -2.54 1.28 -5.03
N LYS A 146 -1.50 1.93 -4.51
CA LYS A 146 -1.56 3.32 -4.05
C LYS A 146 -1.97 4.26 -5.18
N ARG A 147 -1.37 4.12 -6.37
CA ARG A 147 -1.73 4.92 -7.55
C ARG A 147 -3.18 4.71 -7.98
N ALA A 148 -3.64 3.46 -8.04
CA ALA A 148 -5.04 3.17 -8.38
C ALA A 148 -6.01 3.82 -7.39
N ILE A 149 -5.72 3.79 -6.09
CA ILE A 149 -6.54 4.46 -5.07
C ILE A 149 -6.55 5.98 -5.26
N GLN A 150 -5.42 6.60 -5.63
CA GLN A 150 -5.37 8.04 -5.94
C GLN A 150 -6.21 8.43 -7.15
N GLU A 151 -6.26 7.59 -8.18
CA GLU A 151 -7.11 7.84 -9.35
C GLU A 151 -8.60 7.68 -9.04
N ILE A 152 -8.95 6.75 -8.14
CA ILE A 152 -10.32 6.53 -7.69
C ILE A 152 -10.80 7.68 -6.80
N ASN A 153 -9.94 8.13 -5.89
CA ASN A 153 -10.20 9.20 -4.94
C ASN A 153 -9.15 10.31 -5.10
N PRO A 154 -9.26 11.13 -6.17
CA PRO A 154 -8.32 12.21 -6.37
C PRO A 154 -8.41 13.21 -5.23
N THR A 155 -7.25 13.67 -4.77
CA THR A 155 -7.22 14.84 -3.88
C THR A 155 -7.69 16.06 -4.67
N PRO A 156 -8.64 16.84 -4.15
CA PRO A 156 -9.09 18.05 -4.83
C PRO A 156 -7.95 19.09 -4.86
N PRO A 157 -7.85 19.88 -5.94
CA PRO A 157 -6.93 21.01 -5.97
C PRO A 157 -7.21 22.00 -4.85
N ARG A 158 -6.17 22.71 -4.38
CA ARG A 158 -6.36 23.76 -3.37
C ARG A 158 -7.02 25.02 -3.95
N GLU A 159 -7.78 25.71 -3.11
CA GLU A 159 -8.44 26.99 -3.44
C GLU A 159 -8.08 28.13 -2.45
N PHE A 160 -7.16 27.84 -1.55
CA PHE A 160 -6.71 28.71 -0.48
C PHE A 160 -5.24 29.07 -0.67
N LYS A 161 -4.89 30.29 -0.23
CA LYS A 161 -3.50 30.73 -0.16
C LYS A 161 -2.77 29.98 0.94
N THR A 162 -1.57 29.49 0.64
CA THR A 162 -0.66 28.92 1.65
C THR A 162 -0.14 30.02 2.58
N ILE A 163 -0.13 29.77 3.89
CA ILE A 163 0.41 30.68 4.89
C ILE A 163 1.91 30.43 5.06
N ILE A 164 2.70 31.48 4.97
CA ILE A 164 4.16 31.40 4.87
C ILE A 164 4.83 32.10 6.04
N TYR A 165 5.70 31.35 6.71
CA TYR A 165 6.61 31.88 7.71
C TYR A 165 8.05 31.75 7.23
N TRP A 166 8.79 32.86 7.20
CA TRP A 166 10.20 32.88 6.82
C TRP A 166 11.06 33.14 8.04
N PHE A 167 11.80 32.13 8.50
CA PHE A 167 12.72 32.21 9.62
C PHE A 167 14.13 32.43 9.09
N LEU A 168 14.70 33.59 9.40
CA LEU A 168 16.07 33.94 9.01
C LEU A 168 17.00 34.10 10.21
N GLY A 169 18.29 33.86 10.02
CA GLY A 169 19.32 33.99 11.04
C GLY A 169 20.42 32.95 10.86
N ALA A 170 21.58 33.17 11.45
CA ALA A 170 22.73 32.28 11.26
C ALA A 170 22.50 30.87 11.84
N THR A 171 23.38 29.91 11.53
CA THR A 171 23.28 28.53 12.03
C THR A 171 23.33 28.48 13.56
N GLY A 172 22.61 27.52 14.15
CA GLY A 172 22.57 27.33 15.61
C GLY A 172 21.60 28.24 16.37
N THR A 173 20.90 29.18 15.70
CA THR A 173 19.96 30.10 16.37
C THR A 173 18.58 29.51 16.69
N GLY A 174 18.32 28.25 16.32
CA GLY A 174 17.06 27.56 16.67
C GLY A 174 15.94 27.60 15.62
N LYS A 175 16.18 28.14 14.42
CA LYS A 175 15.17 28.23 13.34
C LYS A 175 14.46 26.90 13.04
N THR A 176 15.23 25.86 12.74
CA THR A 176 14.71 24.51 12.41
C THR A 176 13.99 23.87 13.59
N ARG A 177 14.48 24.12 14.81
CA ARG A 177 13.82 23.66 16.04
C ARG A 177 12.45 24.31 16.21
N MET A 178 12.37 25.63 16.10
CA MET A 178 11.09 26.36 16.16
C MET A 178 10.15 25.94 15.03
N ALA A 179 10.67 25.76 13.81
CA ALA A 179 9.87 25.28 12.68
C ALA A 179 9.24 23.90 13.00
N LYS A 180 10.04 22.96 13.52
CA LYS A 180 9.55 21.66 13.96
C LYS A 180 8.48 21.81 15.05
N GLU A 181 8.79 22.52 16.13
CA GLU A 181 7.87 22.73 17.27
C GLU A 181 6.53 23.32 16.82
N LEU A 182 6.52 24.30 15.91
CA LEU A 182 5.29 24.89 15.37
C LEU A 182 4.48 23.91 14.52
N THR A 183 5.15 23.05 13.75
CA THR A 183 4.46 22.07 12.91
C THR A 183 4.02 20.83 13.70
N ASP A 184 4.67 20.49 14.81
CA ASP A 184 4.25 19.41 15.71
C ASP A 184 2.88 19.71 16.35
N LEU A 185 2.48 20.99 16.42
CA LEU A 185 1.14 21.42 16.85
C LEU A 185 0.05 21.20 15.77
N ARG A 186 0.41 20.64 14.61
CA ARG A 186 -0.45 20.45 13.43
C ARG A 186 -0.59 18.97 13.09
N GLN A 187 -1.47 18.65 12.13
CA GLN A 187 -1.80 17.26 11.83
C GLN A 187 -0.63 16.47 11.24
N SER A 188 0.18 17.11 10.40
CA SER A 188 1.26 16.43 9.67
C SER A 188 2.26 17.40 9.05
N THR A 189 3.53 16.98 9.01
CA THR A 189 4.66 17.78 8.50
C THR A 189 5.42 17.02 7.43
N TYR A 190 5.66 17.67 6.30
CA TYR A 190 6.57 17.19 5.26
C TYR A 190 7.87 17.99 5.27
N TRP A 191 9.00 17.30 5.36
CA TRP A 191 10.32 17.90 5.28
C TRP A 191 10.81 17.88 3.83
N LYS A 192 10.88 19.05 3.20
CA LYS A 192 11.33 19.17 1.82
C LYS A 192 12.86 19.23 1.78
N ASN A 193 13.47 18.32 1.02
CA ASN A 193 14.90 18.36 0.72
C ASN A 193 15.22 19.33 -0.43
N SER A 194 16.51 19.57 -0.69
CA SER A 194 17.01 20.47 -1.74
C SER A 194 16.91 19.94 -3.18
N THR A 195 16.12 18.89 -3.42
CA THR A 195 15.93 18.33 -4.79
C THR A 195 14.65 18.84 -5.43
N GLU A 196 14.40 18.54 -6.70
CA GLU A 196 13.13 18.87 -7.36
C GLU A 196 11.97 17.95 -6.91
N TRP A 197 12.30 16.81 -6.29
CA TRP A 197 11.36 15.75 -5.97
C TRP A 197 10.64 16.00 -4.65
N TRP A 198 9.35 15.67 -4.66
CA TRP A 198 8.43 15.70 -3.52
C TRP A 198 8.06 14.29 -3.04
N ASP A 199 8.99 13.35 -3.20
CA ASP A 199 8.80 11.96 -2.78
C ASP A 199 8.36 11.88 -1.31
N GLY A 200 7.31 11.10 -1.07
CA GLY A 200 6.71 10.97 0.26
C GLY A 200 5.67 12.04 0.60
N TYR A 201 5.54 13.13 -0.17
CA TYR A 201 4.49 14.12 0.05
C TYR A 201 3.11 13.50 -0.17
N TRP A 202 2.23 13.65 0.82
CA TRP A 202 0.87 13.13 0.82
C TRP A 202 -0.07 14.04 1.63
N ASN A 203 -0.47 15.17 1.04
CA ASN A 203 -1.42 16.11 1.66
C ASN A 203 -1.06 16.51 3.09
N HIS A 204 0.24 16.68 3.37
CA HIS A 204 0.68 17.11 4.69
C HIS A 204 0.20 18.53 4.95
N GLU A 205 -0.31 18.81 6.15
CA GLU A 205 -0.81 20.14 6.51
C GLU A 205 0.30 21.19 6.45
N CYS A 206 1.50 20.81 6.89
CA CYS A 206 2.68 21.67 6.94
C CYS A 206 3.80 21.16 6.05
N VAL A 207 4.58 22.10 5.50
CA VAL A 207 5.84 21.83 4.81
C VAL A 207 6.94 22.66 5.45
N ILE A 208 8.10 22.05 5.69
CA ILE A 208 9.32 22.76 6.08
C ILE A 208 10.26 22.75 4.89
N LEU A 209 10.62 23.94 4.39
CA LEU A 209 11.76 24.15 3.50
C LEU A 209 12.96 24.47 4.38
N ASP A 210 13.73 23.45 4.76
CA ASP A 210 14.82 23.61 5.71
C ASP A 210 16.11 24.05 5.01
N ASP A 211 16.82 25.02 5.61
CA ASP A 211 18.06 25.62 5.13
C ASP A 211 18.01 26.08 3.66
N TYR A 212 16.95 26.82 3.32
CA TYR A 212 16.71 27.33 1.99
C TYR A 212 17.87 28.21 1.49
N SER A 213 18.33 27.91 0.27
CA SER A 213 19.39 28.61 -0.44
C SER A 213 19.20 28.49 -1.96
N THR A 214 19.56 29.54 -2.71
CA THR A 214 19.55 29.52 -4.19
C THR A 214 20.76 28.81 -4.80
N LYS A 215 21.76 28.43 -3.99
CA LYS A 215 22.95 27.70 -4.45
C LYS A 215 22.63 26.26 -4.88
N GLU A 216 21.51 25.72 -4.42
CA GLU A 216 21.07 24.37 -4.72
C GLU A 216 20.56 24.30 -6.16
N LYS A 217 21.36 23.67 -7.03
CA LYS A 217 21.11 23.60 -8.49
C LYS A 217 19.73 23.04 -8.86
N TYR A 218 19.18 22.15 -8.04
CA TYR A 218 17.90 21.47 -8.25
C TYR A 218 16.88 21.78 -7.14
N GLY A 219 17.12 22.84 -6.36
CA GLY A 219 16.25 23.25 -5.27
C GLY A 219 15.00 23.97 -5.74
N VAL A 220 14.23 24.49 -4.77
CA VAL A 220 13.00 25.24 -5.03
C VAL A 220 13.35 26.63 -5.60
N SER A 221 13.00 26.87 -6.86
CA SER A 221 13.27 28.15 -7.53
C SER A 221 12.34 29.27 -7.03
N ILE A 222 12.64 30.53 -7.36
CA ILE A 222 11.73 31.65 -7.06
C ILE A 222 10.35 31.46 -7.70
N THR A 223 10.30 30.90 -8.92
CA THR A 223 9.04 30.60 -9.61
C THR A 223 8.25 29.53 -8.85
N ASP A 224 8.93 28.52 -8.31
CA ASP A 224 8.28 27.51 -7.47
C ASP A 224 7.77 28.12 -6.16
N LEU A 225 8.56 28.97 -5.48
CA LEU A 225 8.12 29.68 -4.28
C LEU A 225 6.87 30.51 -4.55
N LEU A 226 6.85 31.29 -5.65
CA LEU A 226 5.69 32.08 -6.03
C LEU A 226 4.44 31.22 -6.22
N ARG A 227 4.58 30.03 -6.84
CA ARG A 227 3.46 29.09 -7.05
C ARG A 227 3.06 28.37 -5.77
N LEU A 228 4.01 27.96 -4.93
CA LEU A 228 3.76 27.29 -3.65
C LEU A 228 3.04 28.21 -2.66
N PHE A 229 3.38 29.50 -2.68
CA PHE A 229 2.87 30.49 -1.74
C PHE A 229 1.54 31.12 -2.19
N ASP A 230 1.05 30.73 -3.37
CA ASP A 230 -0.21 31.22 -3.93
C ASP A 230 -1.39 30.29 -3.64
N ARG A 231 -2.58 30.74 -4.03
CA ARG A 231 -3.85 30.04 -3.87
C ARG A 231 -4.23 29.08 -4.99
N TYR A 232 -3.55 29.17 -6.12
CA TYR A 232 -3.93 28.43 -7.33
C TYR A 232 -3.55 26.94 -7.23
N PRO A 233 -4.30 26.06 -7.92
CA PRO A 233 -3.92 24.66 -8.11
C PRO A 233 -2.47 24.48 -8.53
N LEU A 234 -1.78 23.55 -7.86
CA LEU A 234 -0.39 23.22 -8.15
C LEU A 234 -0.20 21.73 -7.92
N LYS A 235 0.36 21.06 -8.93
CA LYS A 235 0.88 19.72 -8.77
C LYS A 235 2.38 19.76 -8.52
N VAL A 236 2.85 18.91 -7.62
CA VAL A 236 4.27 18.71 -7.34
C VAL A 236 4.74 17.36 -7.85
N ASN A 237 5.99 17.31 -8.29
CA ASN A 237 6.58 16.14 -8.93
C ASN A 237 7.11 15.15 -7.89
N CYS A 238 6.55 13.95 -7.88
CA CYS A 238 7.14 12.79 -7.22
C CYS A 238 7.79 11.91 -8.29
N LYS A 239 8.66 10.97 -7.92
CA LYS A 239 9.29 10.08 -8.89
C LYS A 239 8.26 9.22 -9.61
N GLY A 240 8.04 9.52 -10.88
CA GLY A 240 7.15 8.80 -11.78
C GLY A 240 5.65 9.08 -11.59
N TYR A 241 5.27 10.13 -10.86
CA TYR A 241 3.88 10.59 -10.76
C TYR A 241 3.81 12.03 -10.21
N THR A 242 2.62 12.63 -10.22
CA THR A 242 2.39 13.96 -9.64
C THR A 242 1.27 13.92 -8.62
N VAL A 243 1.30 14.83 -7.65
CA VAL A 243 0.27 14.96 -6.60
C VAL A 243 -0.13 16.42 -6.43
N GLU A 244 -1.38 16.66 -6.07
CA GLU A 244 -1.86 18.01 -5.71
C GLU A 244 -1.13 18.51 -4.46
N PHE A 245 -0.62 19.73 -4.51
CA PHE A 245 -0.08 20.42 -3.35
C PHE A 245 -1.22 21.11 -2.59
N THR A 246 -1.46 20.64 -1.38
CA THR A 246 -2.58 21.04 -0.52
C THR A 246 -2.15 21.47 0.87
N SER A 247 -0.85 21.72 1.10
CA SER A 247 -0.37 22.19 2.40
C SER A 247 -0.89 23.59 2.71
N ARG A 248 -1.32 23.78 3.96
CA ARG A 248 -1.84 25.03 4.48
C ARG A 248 -0.74 25.97 4.93
N PHE A 249 0.38 25.41 5.40
CA PHE A 249 1.48 26.16 5.96
C PHE A 249 2.80 25.75 5.32
N ILE A 250 3.65 26.73 5.02
CA ILE A 250 5.06 26.51 4.71
C ILE A 250 5.90 27.33 5.70
N ILE A 251 6.85 26.66 6.35
CA ILE A 251 7.91 27.32 7.11
C ILE A 251 9.20 27.19 6.32
N VAL A 252 9.78 28.33 5.96
CA VAL A 252 11.09 28.41 5.34
C VAL A 252 12.09 28.74 6.43
N THR A 253 13.11 27.91 6.62
CA THR A 253 14.27 28.28 7.42
C THR A 253 15.40 28.64 6.47
N SER A 254 16.12 29.70 6.77
CA SER A 254 17.22 30.17 5.91
C SER A 254 18.22 30.97 6.71
N GLN A 255 19.46 31.05 6.24
CA GLN A 255 20.46 31.93 6.82
C GLN A 255 20.17 33.40 6.49
N PHE A 256 19.56 33.66 5.33
CA PHE A 256 19.37 35.00 4.82
C PHE A 256 17.89 35.33 4.57
N ALA A 257 17.59 36.62 4.47
CA ALA A 257 16.27 37.11 4.07
C ALA A 257 16.05 36.92 2.56
N PRO A 258 14.79 36.92 2.07
CA PRO A 258 14.51 36.82 0.63
C PRO A 258 15.22 37.87 -0.23
N SER A 259 15.51 39.06 0.31
CA SER A 259 16.26 40.12 -0.40
C SER A 259 17.67 39.67 -0.80
N HIS A 260 18.33 38.87 0.04
CA HIS A 260 19.67 38.37 -0.25
C HIS A 260 19.70 37.50 -1.51
N TYR A 261 18.61 36.77 -1.78
CA TYR A 261 18.52 35.84 -2.89
C TYR A 261 17.96 36.46 -4.16
N PHE A 262 17.09 37.47 -4.02
CA PHE A 262 16.20 37.89 -5.11
C PHE A 262 16.17 39.40 -5.34
N ALA A 263 17.07 40.20 -4.72
CA ALA A 263 17.10 41.66 -4.92
C ALA A 263 17.21 42.06 -6.39
N ASP A 264 17.95 41.31 -7.20
CA ASP A 264 18.14 41.59 -8.63
C ASP A 264 16.88 41.27 -9.47
N CYS A 265 15.90 40.57 -8.89
CA CYS A 265 14.65 40.17 -9.52
C CYS A 265 13.47 40.96 -8.93
N THR A 266 13.52 42.29 -9.00
CA THR A 266 12.63 43.22 -8.27
C THR A 266 11.15 42.85 -8.33
N GLU A 267 10.60 42.53 -9.49
CA GLU A 267 9.18 42.19 -9.65
C GLU A 267 8.82 40.89 -8.91
N SER A 268 9.56 39.81 -9.17
CA SER A 268 9.36 38.51 -8.53
C SER A 268 9.63 38.56 -7.03
N TYR A 269 10.62 39.34 -6.59
CA TYR A 269 10.90 39.59 -5.18
C TYR A 269 9.74 40.29 -4.49
N ASN A 270 9.21 41.37 -5.08
CA ASN A 270 8.04 42.07 -4.54
C ASN A 270 6.80 41.15 -4.51
N ALA A 271 6.62 40.34 -5.55
CA ALA A 271 5.56 39.33 -5.59
C ALA A 271 5.71 38.29 -4.47
N LEU A 272 6.92 37.84 -4.18
CA LEU A 272 7.22 36.90 -3.10
C LEU A 272 6.95 37.52 -1.74
N LEU A 273 7.42 38.75 -1.50
CA LEU A 273 7.23 39.46 -0.23
C LEU A 273 5.75 39.69 0.12
N ARG A 274 4.88 39.93 -0.87
CA ARG A 274 3.43 40.05 -0.64
C ARG A 274 2.80 38.72 -0.20
N ARG A 275 3.45 37.59 -0.50
CA ARG A 275 2.96 36.26 -0.14
C ARG A 275 3.49 35.76 1.20
N ILE A 276 4.51 36.40 1.78
CA ILE A 276 5.04 36.08 3.11
C ILE A 276 4.24 36.81 4.22
N GLU A 277 3.62 36.03 5.11
CA GLU A 277 2.84 36.52 6.25
C GLU A 277 3.73 36.99 7.40
N LEU A 278 4.76 36.22 7.74
CA LEU A 278 5.67 36.55 8.84
C LEU A 278 7.12 36.31 8.44
N LEU A 279 7.96 37.30 8.70
CA LEU A 279 9.41 37.21 8.59
C LEU A 279 9.98 37.35 10.00
N VAL A 280 10.58 36.26 10.51
CA VAL A 280 11.08 36.17 11.89
C VAL A 280 12.59 36.13 11.86
N GLU A 281 13.21 37.05 12.61
CA GLU A 281 14.65 37.13 12.75
C GLU A 281 15.07 36.40 14.03
N PHE A 282 15.97 35.44 13.86
CA PHE A 282 16.60 34.67 14.94
C PHE A 282 18.00 35.24 15.15
N PRO A 283 18.16 36.24 16.03
CA PRO A 283 19.44 36.87 16.26
C PRO A 283 20.44 35.86 16.83
N GLN A 284 21.71 36.03 16.48
CA GLN A 284 22.78 35.35 17.21
C GLN A 284 22.81 35.94 18.63
N PRO A 285 22.80 35.11 19.69
CA PRO A 285 23.01 35.61 21.03
C PRO A 285 24.38 36.33 21.08
N PRO A 286 24.45 37.51 21.72
CA PRO A 286 25.70 38.21 21.95
C PRO A 286 26.73 37.26 22.57
N GLU A 287 28.00 37.44 22.23
CA GLU A 287 29.07 36.50 22.60
C GLU A 287 29.14 36.21 24.11
N TYR A 288 28.85 37.22 24.93
CA TYR A 288 28.80 37.13 26.40
C TYR A 288 27.56 36.40 26.97
N LEU A 289 26.53 36.15 26.17
CA LEU A 289 25.33 35.39 26.56
C LEU A 289 25.35 33.93 26.06
N ARG A 290 26.34 33.55 25.26
CA ARG A 290 26.45 32.20 24.69
C ARG A 290 26.69 31.10 25.74
N TRP A 291 27.12 31.48 26.95
CA TRP A 291 27.52 30.55 28.00
C TRP A 291 26.55 30.47 29.20
N SER A 292 25.55 31.36 29.30
CA SER A 292 24.88 31.58 30.59
C SER A 292 23.39 31.23 30.68
N LEU A 293 22.60 31.14 29.60
CA LEU A 293 21.16 30.92 29.77
C LEU A 293 20.53 30.13 28.61
N GLY A 294 19.76 29.09 28.94
CA GLY A 294 18.99 28.25 28.02
C GLY A 294 17.76 28.92 27.39
N TYR A 295 17.79 30.24 27.16
CA TYR A 295 16.68 31.01 26.58
C TYR A 295 17.06 31.58 25.21
N GLN A 296 16.17 31.44 24.23
CA GLN A 296 16.32 32.02 22.88
C GLN A 296 15.60 33.38 22.82
N VAL A 297 16.34 34.44 22.45
CA VAL A 297 15.77 35.77 22.18
C VAL A 297 15.24 35.78 20.74
N LEU A 298 13.94 36.02 20.56
CA LEU A 298 13.29 36.09 19.25
C LEU A 298 12.97 37.55 18.92
N LEU A 299 13.46 38.06 17.78
CA LEU A 299 13.03 39.35 17.24
C LEU A 299 11.92 39.09 16.21
N ILE A 300 10.67 39.24 16.65
CA ILE A 300 9.51 39.08 15.77
C ILE A 300 9.19 40.44 15.14
N ARG A 301 9.54 40.61 13.86
CA ARG A 301 9.06 41.76 13.07
C ARG A 301 7.70 41.41 12.46
N LYS A 302 6.62 41.91 13.07
CA LYS A 302 5.30 41.92 12.42
C LYS A 302 5.31 43.04 11.37
N LYS A 303 4.84 42.77 10.15
CA LYS A 303 4.70 43.79 9.09
C LYS A 303 3.92 44.99 9.64
N THR A 304 4.56 46.14 9.74
CA THR A 304 3.91 47.45 9.81
C THR A 304 3.92 48.00 8.39
N TYR A 305 2.77 48.11 7.76
CA TYR A 305 2.66 48.74 6.45
C TYR A 305 2.99 50.24 6.61
N PHE A 306 4.00 50.72 5.89
CA PHE A 306 4.07 52.10 5.41
C PHE A 306 3.53 52.11 3.98
#